data_AF-A0A2M7Q427-F1
#
_entry.id   AF-A0A2M7Q427-F1
#
_cell.length_a   1.000
_cell.length_b   1.000
_cell.length_c   1.000
_cell.angle_alpha   90.00
_cell.angle_beta   90.00
_cell.angle_gamma   90.00
#
_symmetry.space_group_name_H-M   'P 1'
#
loop_
_entity.id
_entity.type
_entity.pdbx_description
1 polymer ?
#
loop_
_entity_poly.entity_id
_entity_poly.type
_entity_poly.pdbx_seq_one_letter_code
_entity_poly.pdbx_strand_id
1 'polypeptide(L)'
;MNAYREISLLNDSDISLNFLWQKLFQQIHIALAENKSADGESAIGVSFPEYDAAEFSLGTKLRLFAQSEQELKQFQCEKWLERLSDYVSIGEIRAVPEHVSGYACFSQV
;
A
#
# COMPACT_ATOMS: atom_id res chain seq x y z
N MET A 1 -13.01 7.82 -0.18
CA MET A 1 -11.80 7.21 0.40
C MET A 1 -11.27 8.22 1.41
N ASN A 2 -11.50 8.00 2.71
CA ASN A 2 -11.29 9.03 3.74
C ASN A 2 -10.20 8.65 4.76
N ALA A 3 -9.71 7.42 4.72
CA ALA A 3 -8.63 6.95 5.58
C ALA A 3 -7.53 6.30 4.76
N TYR A 4 -6.30 6.41 5.23
CA TYR A 4 -5.13 5.78 4.63
C TYR A 4 -4.12 5.33 5.67
N ARG A 5 -3.21 4.44 5.25
CA ARG A 5 -2.02 4.03 6.00
C ARG A 5 -0.89 3.80 5.01
N GLU A 6 0.34 3.98 5.46
CA GLU A 6 1.52 3.84 4.62
C GLU A 6 2.37 2.66 5.06
N ILE A 7 2.89 1.92 4.09
CA ILE A 7 3.88 0.87 4.28
C ILE A 7 5.15 1.39 3.62
N SER A 8 6.22 1.54 4.40
CA SER A 8 7.52 2.00 3.92
C SER A 8 8.47 0.82 3.82
N LEU A 9 9.13 0.66 2.68
CA LEU A 9 10.23 -0.28 2.50
C LEU A 9 11.45 0.25 3.22
N LEU A 10 12.08 -0.57 4.05
CA LEU A 10 13.31 -0.25 4.74
C LEU A 10 14.49 -0.48 3.80
N ASN A 11 15.38 0.50 3.71
CA ASN A 11 16.60 0.36 2.92
C ASN A 11 17.52 -0.67 3.59
N ASP A 12 18.00 -1.61 2.80
CA ASP A 12 18.95 -2.64 3.20
C ASP A 12 20.09 -2.64 2.17
N SER A 13 21.35 -2.64 2.65
CA SER A 13 22.53 -2.61 1.77
C SER A 13 22.72 -3.89 0.97
N ASP A 14 22.17 -5.00 1.45
CA ASP A 14 22.30 -6.32 0.84
C ASP A 14 21.10 -6.69 -0.03
N ILE A 15 19.99 -5.95 0.05
CA ILE A 15 18.74 -6.24 -0.67
C ILE A 15 18.28 -5.04 -1.51
N SER A 16 18.18 -5.26 -2.82
CA SER A 16 17.66 -4.24 -3.74
C SER A 16 16.19 -3.85 -3.42
N LEU A 17 15.88 -2.56 -3.55
CA LEU A 17 14.52 -2.03 -3.37
C LEU A 17 13.49 -2.70 -4.29
N ASN A 18 13.87 -2.97 -5.54
CA ASN A 18 12.97 -3.61 -6.52
C ASN A 18 12.55 -5.03 -6.08
N PHE A 19 13.46 -5.79 -5.46
CA PHE A 19 13.15 -7.10 -4.92
C PHE A 19 12.17 -7.00 -3.75
N LEU A 20 12.37 -6.05 -2.83
CA LEU A 20 11.43 -5.79 -1.74
C LEU A 20 10.04 -5.39 -2.26
N TRP A 21 9.98 -4.52 -3.27
CA TRP A 21 8.74 -4.16 -3.95
C TRP A 21 8.01 -5.37 -4.52
N GLN A 22 8.72 -6.26 -5.21
CA GLN A 22 8.12 -7.47 -5.76
C GLN A 22 7.49 -8.33 -4.66
N LYS A 23 8.19 -8.51 -3.52
CA LYS A 23 7.68 -9.30 -2.40
C LYS A 23 6.50 -8.63 -1.70
N LEU A 24 6.62 -7.33 -1.41
CA LEU A 24 5.57 -6.53 -0.80
C LEU A 24 4.29 -6.57 -1.65
N PHE A 25 4.40 -6.21 -2.93
CA PHE A 25 3.23 -6.11 -3.79
C PHE A 25 2.59 -7.47 -4.07
N GLN A 26 3.38 -8.55 -4.13
CA GLN A 26 2.83 -9.90 -4.21
C GLN A 26 1.94 -10.24 -3.00
N GLN A 27 2.40 -9.94 -1.77
CA GLN A 27 1.59 -10.18 -0.57
C GLN A 27 0.34 -9.30 -0.54
N ILE A 28 0.47 -8.02 -0.90
CA ILE A 28 -0.67 -7.09 -0.97
C ILE A 28 -1.68 -7.54 -2.03
N HIS A 29 -1.22 -7.99 -3.21
CA HIS A 29 -2.12 -8.50 -4.24
C HIS A 29 -2.94 -9.70 -3.78
N ILE A 30 -2.30 -10.67 -3.09
CA ILE A 30 -3.00 -11.81 -2.49
C ILE A 30 -4.00 -11.33 -1.45
N ALA A 31 -3.59 -10.43 -0.55
CA ALA A 31 -4.46 -9.87 0.47
C ALA A 31 -5.70 -9.18 -0.13
N LEU A 32 -5.52 -8.39 -1.20
CA LEU A 32 -6.61 -7.74 -1.92
C LEU A 32 -7.56 -8.76 -2.56
N ALA A 33 -7.03 -9.85 -3.11
CA ALA A 33 -7.84 -10.91 -3.73
C ALA A 33 -8.68 -11.69 -2.71
N GLU A 34 -8.11 -11.99 -1.54
CA GLU A 34 -8.78 -12.72 -0.46
C GLU A 34 -9.80 -11.86 0.30
N ASN A 35 -9.66 -10.52 0.25
CA ASN A 35 -10.57 -9.57 0.91
C ASN A 35 -11.53 -8.87 -0.08
N LYS A 36 -11.87 -9.52 -1.19
CA LYS A 36 -12.89 -9.01 -2.11
C LYS A 36 -14.29 -9.10 -1.51
N SER A 37 -15.12 -8.12 -1.82
CA SER A 37 -16.56 -8.18 -1.56
C SER A 37 -17.21 -9.27 -2.42
N ALA A 38 -18.46 -9.61 -2.09
CA ALA A 38 -19.26 -10.55 -2.88
C ALA A 38 -19.42 -10.11 -4.35
N ASP A 39 -19.34 -8.80 -4.61
CA ASP A 39 -19.42 -8.20 -5.95
C ASP A 39 -18.06 -8.18 -6.67
N GLY A 40 -17.00 -8.73 -6.05
CA GLY A 40 -15.66 -8.86 -6.64
C GLY A 40 -14.78 -7.62 -6.51
N GLU A 41 -15.26 -6.56 -5.85
CA GLU A 41 -14.53 -5.32 -5.62
C GLU A 41 -13.74 -5.37 -4.30
N SER A 42 -12.60 -4.70 -4.23
CA SER A 42 -11.88 -4.53 -2.96
C SER A 42 -12.25 -3.18 -2.34
N ALA A 43 -12.57 -3.19 -1.05
CA ALA A 43 -12.75 -1.94 -0.28
C ALA A 43 -11.42 -1.16 -0.10
N ILE A 44 -10.28 -1.80 -0.41
CA ILE A 44 -8.95 -1.24 -0.26
C ILE A 44 -8.38 -0.86 -1.63
N GLY A 45 -7.98 0.40 -1.77
CA GLY A 45 -7.19 0.90 -2.88
C GLY A 45 -5.69 1.00 -2.55
N VAL A 46 -4.86 1.00 -3.59
CA VAL A 46 -3.41 1.17 -3.47
C VAL A 46 -2.95 2.40 -4.26
N SER A 47 -1.95 3.11 -3.74
CA SER A 47 -1.31 4.24 -4.42
C SER A 47 0.17 4.31 -4.08
N PHE A 48 0.92 5.06 -4.88
CA PHE A 48 2.37 5.21 -4.78
C PHE A 48 2.69 6.69 -4.51
N PRO A 49 2.77 7.13 -3.24
CA PRO A 49 2.92 8.55 -2.90
C PRO A 49 4.23 9.18 -3.37
N GLU A 50 5.25 8.35 -3.59
CA GLU A 50 6.60 8.75 -4.02
C GLU A 50 6.85 8.37 -5.49
N TYR A 51 5.78 8.15 -6.26
CA TYR A 51 5.93 7.86 -7.69
C TYR A 51 6.57 9.03 -8.43
N ASP A 52 7.62 8.73 -9.17
CA ASP A 52 8.31 9.67 -10.05
C ASP A 52 8.30 9.13 -11.48
N ALA A 53 7.63 9.86 -12.37
CA ALA A 53 7.49 9.50 -13.78
C ALA A 53 8.78 9.74 -14.58
N ALA A 54 9.64 10.66 -14.17
CA ALA A 54 10.90 10.94 -14.86
C ALA A 54 11.93 9.84 -14.56
N GLU A 55 11.96 9.38 -13.31
CA GLU A 55 12.89 8.33 -12.84
C GLU A 55 12.31 6.91 -12.97
N PHE A 56 11.07 6.78 -13.44
CA PHE A 56 10.33 5.50 -13.50
C PHE A 56 10.36 4.73 -12.17
N SER A 57 10.24 5.46 -11.06
CA SER A 57 10.38 4.92 -9.70
C SER A 57 9.05 4.94 -8.97
N LEU A 58 8.74 3.87 -8.25
CA LEU A 58 7.60 3.82 -7.31
C LEU A 58 7.92 4.47 -5.96
N GLY A 59 9.18 4.85 -5.74
CA GLY A 59 9.70 5.29 -4.44
C GLY A 59 9.78 4.14 -3.44
N THR A 60 9.69 4.47 -2.15
CA THR A 60 9.81 3.50 -1.05
C THR A 60 8.50 3.24 -0.31
N LYS A 61 7.42 3.94 -0.68
CA LYS A 61 6.16 3.89 0.03
C LYS A 61 5.01 3.33 -0.81
N LEU A 62 4.29 2.39 -0.21
CA LEU A 62 2.98 1.97 -0.65
C LEU A 62 1.93 2.57 0.27
N ARG A 63 0.90 3.20 -0.28
CA ARG A 63 -0.24 3.69 0.51
C ARG A 63 -1.46 2.82 0.25
N LEU A 64 -2.01 2.27 1.33
CA LEU A 64 -3.33 1.64 1.34
C LEU A 64 -4.37 2.68 1.77
N PHE A 65 -5.49 2.76 1.07
CA PHE A 65 -6.56 3.70 1.40
C PHE A 65 -7.93 3.05 1.25
N ALA A 66 -8.89 3.49 2.06
CA ALA A 66 -10.23 2.93 2.12
C ALA A 66 -11.28 4.03 2.39
N GLN A 67 -12.57 3.69 2.35
CA GLN A 67 -13.63 4.64 2.71
C GLN A 67 -13.60 4.95 4.20
N SER A 68 -13.26 3.97 5.04
CA SER A 68 -13.20 4.11 6.50
C SER A 68 -11.92 3.53 7.10
N GLU A 69 -11.57 3.98 8.31
CA GLU A 69 -10.48 3.34 9.08
C GLU A 69 -10.78 1.88 9.42
N GLN A 70 -12.06 1.52 9.59
CA GLN A 70 -12.48 0.18 9.96
C GLN A 70 -12.13 -0.82 8.86
N GLU A 71 -12.29 -0.45 7.60
CA GLU A 71 -11.88 -1.29 6.46
C GLU A 71 -10.37 -1.55 6.47
N LEU A 72 -9.55 -0.52 6.73
CA LEU A 72 -8.10 -0.68 6.86
C LEU A 72 -7.69 -1.53 8.06
N LYS A 73 -8.44 -1.46 9.17
CA LYS A 73 -8.25 -2.31 10.36
C LYS A 73 -8.65 -3.75 10.07
N GLN A 74 -9.75 -3.99 9.35
CA GLN A 74 -10.23 -5.33 9.00
C GLN A 74 -9.32 -6.04 8.00
N PHE A 75 -8.75 -5.28 7.05
CA PHE A 75 -7.79 -5.79 6.08
C PHE A 75 -6.53 -6.41 6.73
N GLN A 76 -6.15 -5.93 7.92
CA GLN A 76 -5.07 -6.49 8.75
C GLN A 76 -3.77 -6.72 7.96
N CYS A 77 -3.25 -5.69 7.26
CA CYS A 77 -2.09 -5.85 6.39
C CYS A 77 -0.85 -6.39 7.11
N GLU A 78 -0.75 -6.16 8.42
CA GLU A 78 0.28 -6.70 9.31
C GLU A 78 0.38 -8.23 9.21
N LYS A 79 -0.75 -8.93 9.14
CA LYS A 79 -0.77 -10.40 9.00
C LYS A 79 -0.21 -10.86 7.66
N TRP A 80 -0.56 -10.14 6.60
CA TRP A 80 -0.07 -10.43 5.24
C TRP A 80 1.42 -10.12 5.07
N LEU A 81 1.95 -9.22 5.89
CA LEU A 81 3.34 -8.76 5.84
C LEU A 81 4.20 -9.30 6.97
N GLU A 82 3.71 -10.26 7.77
CA GLU A 82 4.43 -10.83 8.92
C GLU A 82 5.84 -11.32 8.52
N ARG A 83 5.94 -12.01 7.38
CA ARG A 83 7.19 -12.53 6.82
C ARG A 83 8.12 -11.47 6.24
N LEU A 84 7.64 -10.23 6.11
CA LEU A 84 8.39 -9.07 5.61
C LEU A 84 8.58 -8.02 6.72
N SER A 85 8.21 -8.31 7.96
CA SER A 85 8.21 -7.35 9.07
C SER A 85 9.56 -6.68 9.32
N ASP A 86 10.67 -7.39 9.10
CA ASP A 86 12.03 -6.83 9.22
C ASP A 86 12.39 -5.84 8.09
N TYR A 87 11.65 -5.86 6.98
CA TYR A 87 11.94 -5.07 5.77
C TYR A 87 10.89 -3.98 5.51
N VAL A 88 9.83 -3.92 6.30
CA VAL A 88 8.76 -2.93 6.12
C VAL A 88 8.40 -2.27 7.44
N SER A 89 8.26 -0.95 7.40
CA SER A 89 7.63 -0.18 8.48
C SER A 89 6.19 0.10 8.12
N ILE A 90 5.29 -0.30 9.00
CA ILE A 90 3.86 -0.14 8.83
C ILE A 90 3.40 1.07 9.66
N GLY A 91 2.94 2.12 8.98
CA GLY A 91 2.41 3.33 9.61
C GLY A 91 1.00 3.14 10.17
N GLU A 92 0.65 4.04 11.10
CA GLU A 92 -0.69 4.14 11.66
C GLU A 92 -1.73 4.52 10.59
N ILE A 93 -3.00 4.21 10.89
CA ILE A 93 -4.13 4.66 10.08
C ILE A 93 -4.41 6.12 10.39
N ARG A 94 -4.57 6.92 9.34
CA ARG A 94 -4.80 8.36 9.42
C ARG A 94 -5.96 8.76 8.51
N ALA A 95 -6.66 9.83 8.89
CA ALA A 95 -7.62 10.47 8.01
C ALA A 95 -6.90 11.18 6.85
N VAL A 96 -7.52 11.18 5.67
CA VAL A 96 -7.06 11.98 4.54
C VAL A 96 -7.27 13.47 4.89
N PRO A 97 -6.27 14.35 4.71
CA PRO A 97 -6.42 15.78 4.97
C PRO A 97 -7.53 16.42 4.13
N GLU A 98 -8.19 17.45 4.66
CA GLU A 98 -9.23 18.20 3.92
C GLU A 98 -8.69 18.84 2.63
N HIS A 99 -7.41 19.25 2.65
CA HIS A 99 -6.73 19.83 1.50
C HIS A 99 -5.68 18.88 0.96
N VAL A 100 -5.98 18.29 -0.20
CA VAL A 100 -5.04 17.50 -1.00
C VAL A 100 -4.62 18.26 -2.25
N SER A 101 -3.39 18.06 -2.70
CA SER A 101 -2.87 18.71 -3.92
C SER A 101 -3.51 18.19 -5.21
N GLY A 102 -4.09 16.99 -5.19
CA GLY A 102 -4.78 16.39 -6.33
C GLY A 102 -5.06 14.91 -6.12
N TYR A 103 -5.60 14.28 -7.16
CA TYR A 103 -5.90 12.85 -7.20
C TYR A 103 -5.12 12.21 -8.35
N ALA A 104 -4.66 10.97 -8.15
CA ALA A 104 -3.97 10.18 -9.16
C ALA A 104 -4.66 8.82 -9.31
N CYS A 105 -4.72 8.32 -10.54
CA CYS A 105 -5.20 6.98 -10.85
C CYS A 105 -4.04 6.16 -11.39
N PHE A 106 -3.82 4.98 -10.79
CA PHE A 106 -2.82 4.02 -11.24
C PHE A 106 -3.56 2.80 -11.78
N SER A 107 -3.34 2.48 -13.05
CA SER A 107 -3.94 1.32 -13.73
C SER A 107 -2.84 0.44 -14.32
N GLN A 108 -3.01 -0.86 -14.23
CA GLN A 108 -2.17 -1.81 -14.96
C GLN A 108 -2.45 -1.63 -16.46
N VAL A 109 -1.38 -1.53 -17.25
CA VAL A 109 -1.42 -1.44 -18.73
C VAL A 109 -1.07 -2.81 -19.31
#